data_AF-A0AAN8XDE8-F1
#
_entry.id   AF-A0AAN8XDE8-F1
#
_cell.length_a   1.000
_cell.length_b   1.000
_cell.length_c   1.000
_cell.angle_alpha   90.00
_cell.angle_beta   90.00
_cell.angle_gamma   90.00
#
_symmetry.space_group_name_H-M   'P 1'
#
loop_
_entity.id
_entity.type
_entity.pdbx_description
1 polymer ?
#
loop_
_entity_poly.entity_id
_entity_poly.type
_entity_poly.pdbx_seq_one_letter_code
_entity_poly.pdbx_strand_id
1 'polypeptide(L)' 'MASLLFNKFMSHDLYPQVSVIKEIKKLYEEKRGWSGMYMKVHSSGECPACGHHLENLEVNAENFDILK' A
#
# COMPACT_ATOMS: atom_id res chain seq x y z
N MET A 1 -12.93 -8.67 -5.31
CA MET A 1 -11.91 -8.95 -6.35
C MET A 1 -10.64 -8.13 -6.15
N ALA A 2 -10.69 -6.79 -6.12
CA ALA A 2 -9.48 -5.98 -5.91
C ALA A 2 -8.76 -6.26 -4.57
N SER A 3 -9.52 -6.53 -3.50
CA SER A 3 -8.96 -6.96 -2.21
C SER A 3 -8.10 -8.23 -2.30
N LEU A 4 -8.47 -9.21 -3.14
CA LEU A 4 -7.69 -10.43 -3.31
C LEU A 4 -6.35 -10.18 -4.00
N LEU A 5 -6.30 -9.23 -4.94
CA LEU A 5 -5.08 -8.86 -5.65
C LEU A 5 -4.09 -8.18 -4.70
N PHE A 6 -4.54 -7.16 -3.95
CA PHE A 6 -3.67 -6.45 -2.99
C PHE A 6 -3.20 -7.37 -1.86
N ASN A 7 -4.08 -8.25 -1.35
CA ASN A 7 -3.66 -9.24 -0.36
C ASN A 7 -2.55 -10.16 -0.88
N LYS A 8 -2.61 -10.53 -2.17
CA LYS A 8 -1.55 -11.34 -2.78
C LYS A 8 -0.25 -10.56 -2.94
N PHE A 9 -0.31 -9.28 -3.28
CA PHE A 9 0.86 -8.40 -3.30
C PHE A 9 1.51 -8.31 -1.92
N MET A 10 0.72 -8.03 -0.88
CA MET A 10 1.21 -7.89 0.49
C MET A 10 1.81 -9.19 1.04
N SER A 11 1.11 -10.33 0.88
CA SER A 11 1.55 -11.61 1.45
C SER A 11 2.80 -12.21 0.80
N HIS A 12 3.19 -11.73 -0.39
CA HIS A 12 4.34 -12.27 -1.14
C HIS A 12 5.40 -11.20 -1.42
N ASP A 13 5.31 -10.03 -0.79
CA ASP A 13 6.23 -8.90 -0.98
C ASP A 13 6.41 -8.51 -2.47
N LEU A 14 5.28 -8.47 -3.21
CA LEU A 14 5.28 -8.16 -4.64
C LEU A 14 4.89 -6.71 -4.89
N TYR A 15 5.74 -5.99 -5.61
CA TYR A 15 5.52 -4.60 -5.98
C TYR A 15 5.17 -4.48 -7.47
N PRO A 16 3.99 -3.94 -7.82
CA PRO A 16 3.58 -3.80 -9.21
C PRO A 16 4.46 -2.80 -9.96
N GLN A 17 4.69 -3.08 -11.25
CA GLN A 17 5.33 -2.12 -12.14
C GLN A 17 4.47 -0.87 -12.34
N VAL A 18 5.12 0.25 -12.70
CA VAL A 18 4.46 1.55 -12.90
C VAL A 18 3.28 1.49 -13.89
N SER A 19 3.38 0.70 -14.96
CA SER A 19 2.28 0.50 -15.91
C SER A 19 1.06 -0.12 -15.25
N VAL A 20 1.25 -1.12 -14.39
CA VAL A 20 0.19 -1.79 -13.62
C VAL A 20 -0.43 -0.82 -12.61
N ILE A 21 0.38 -0.01 -11.92
CA ILE A 21 -0.12 1.00 -10.97
C ILE A 21 -1.01 2.02 -11.70
N LYS A 22 -0.65 2.43 -12.92
CA LYS A 22 -1.47 3.34 -13.75
C LYS A 22 -2.85 2.77 -14.06
N GLU A 23 -2.92 1.50 -14.45
CA GLU A 23 -4.20 0.82 -14.71
C GLU A 23 -5.03 0.67 -13.42
N ILE A 24 -4.40 0.32 -12.30
CA ILE A 24 -5.05 0.26 -10.99
C ILE A 24 -5.64 1.62 -10.62
N LYS A 25 -4.85 2.70 -10.72
CA LYS A 25 -5.32 4.06 -10.45
C LYS A 25 -6.54 4.38 -11.32
N LYS A 26 -6.42 4.24 -12.65
CA LYS A 26 -7.51 4.51 -13.59
C LYS A 26 -8.80 3.77 -13.22
N LEU A 27 -8.71 2.47 -12.93
CA LEU A 27 -9.85 1.65 -12.52
C LEU A 27 -10.57 2.22 -11.29
N TYR A 28 -9.82 2.62 -10.28
CA TYR A 28 -10.38 3.17 -9.04
C TYR A 28 -10.97 4.57 -9.22
N GLU A 29 -10.33 5.42 -10.00
CA GLU A 29 -10.85 6.75 -10.32
C GLU A 29 -12.17 6.66 -11.09
N GLU A 30 -12.23 5.81 -12.12
CA GLU A 30 -13.43 5.65 -12.96
C GLU A 30 -14.58 4.93 -12.25
N LYS A 31 -14.30 3.89 -11.46
CA LYS A 31 -15.35 3.03 -10.89
C LYS A 31 -15.79 3.43 -9.50
N ARG A 32 -14.95 4.17 -8.76
CA ARG A 32 -15.19 4.48 -7.35
C ARG A 32 -15.16 5.98 -7.04
N GLY A 33 -14.85 6.82 -8.02
CA GLY A 33 -14.68 8.26 -7.80
C GLY A 33 -13.53 8.59 -6.85
N TRP A 34 -12.57 7.68 -6.72
CA TRP A 34 -11.39 7.89 -5.89
C TRP A 34 -10.42 8.83 -6.60
N SER A 35 -9.48 9.40 -5.86
CA SER A 35 -8.34 10.12 -6.43
C SER A 35 -7.04 9.46 -5.97
N GLY A 36 -6.19 9.11 -6.92
CA GLY A 36 -4.86 8.56 -6.65
C GLY A 36 -3.76 9.58 -6.96
N MET A 37 -2.64 9.54 -6.23
CA MET A 37 -1.48 10.38 -6.56
C MET A 37 -0.20 9.56 -6.44
N TYR A 38 0.73 9.77 -7.37
CA TYR A 38 2.06 9.17 -7.30
C TYR A 38 2.95 10.06 -6.44
N MET A 39 3.57 9.49 -5.41
CA MET A 39 4.42 10.25 -4.52
C MET A 39 5.53 9.39 -3.92
N LYS A 40 6.49 10.07 -3.32
CA LYS A 40 7.49 9.46 -2.44
C LYS A 40 7.07 9.72 -1.01
N VAL A 41 7.15 8.71 -0.17
CA VAL A 41 6.89 8.85 1.27
C VAL A 41 8.15 9.36 1.94
N HIS A 42 8.00 10.30 2.87
CA HIS A 42 9.11 10.85 3.63
C HIS A 42 9.60 9.84 4.68
N SER A 43 10.78 10.04 5.24
CA SER A 43 11.35 9.17 6.28
C SER A 43 10.49 9.08 7.56
N SER A 44 9.52 10.00 7.76
CA SER A 44 8.54 9.93 8.85
C SER A 44 7.50 8.82 8.66
N GLY A 45 7.40 8.24 7.46
CA GLY A 45 6.31 7.30 7.13
C GLY A 45 4.97 8.00 6.86
N GLU A 46 4.91 9.34 6.90
CA GLU A 46 3.70 10.10 6.62
C GLU A 46 3.52 10.32 5.11
N CYS A 47 2.33 10.01 4.61
CA CYS A 47 1.91 10.28 3.25
C CYS A 47 1.69 11.79 3.05
N PRO A 48 2.48 12.47 2.19
CA PRO A 48 2.40 13.94 2.04
C PRO A 48 1.09 14.44 1.42
N ALA A 49 0.31 13.57 0.77
CA ALA A 49 -0.95 13.97 0.14
C ALA A 49 -2.17 13.87 1.07
N CYS A 50 -2.17 12.92 2.02
CA CYS A 50 -3.35 12.68 2.86
C CYS A 50 -3.07 12.65 4.37
N GLY A 51 -1.81 12.85 4.80
CA GLY A 51 -1.39 12.86 6.21
C GLY A 51 -1.46 11.48 6.90
N HIS A 52 -1.81 10.43 6.17
CA HIS A 52 -1.88 9.08 6.72
C HIS A 52 -0.47 8.53 6.97
N HIS A 53 -0.27 7.89 8.12
CA HIS A 53 0.99 7.22 8.45
C HIS A 53 0.97 5.77 7.94
N LEU A 54 2.03 5.36 7.25
CA LEU A 54 2.22 3.97 6.85
C LEU A 54 2.35 3.05 8.07
N GLU A 55 2.04 1.76 7.87
CA GLU A 55 2.25 0.74 8.88
C GLU A 55 3.71 0.68 9.32
N ASN A 56 3.93 0.55 10.63
CA ASN A 56 5.27 0.45 11.19
C ASN A 56 5.92 -0.88 10.78
N LEU A 57 7.17 -0.81 10.34
CA LEU A 57 7.98 -1.99 10.01
C LEU A 57 8.42 -2.77 11.26
N GLU A 58 8.48 -2.09 12.40
CA GLU A 58 8.84 -2.73 13.67
C GLU A 58 7.71 -3.64 14.15
N VAL A 59 8.04 -4.92 14.28
CA VAL A 59 7.15 -5.92 14.85
C VAL A 59 7.13 -5.72 16.37
N ASN A 60 5.95 -5.61 16.98
CA ASN A 60 5.83 -5.52 18.43
C ASN A 60 6.29 -6.84 19.11
N ALA A 61 6.53 -6.79 20.43
CA ALA A 61 7.05 -7.94 21.17
C ALA A 61 6.16 -9.19 21.03
N GLU A 62 4.83 -9.01 21.09
CA GLU A 62 3.85 -10.09 20.96
C GLU A 62 3.93 -10.80 19.61
N ASN A 63 3.98 -10.04 18.51
CA ASN A 63 4.09 -10.58 17.16
C ASN A 63 5.48 -11.15 16.89
N PHE A 64 6.53 -10.60 17.50
CA PHE A 64 7.89 -11.13 17.37
C PHE A 64 8.02 -12.52 18.01
N ASP A 65 7.38 -12.74 19.15
CA ASP A 65 7.38 -14.04 19.81
C ASP A 65 6.66 -15.12 18.99
N ILE A 66 5.68 -14.75 18.15
CA ILE A 66 5.01 -15.68 17.20
C ILE A 66 5.93 -16.06 16.03
N LEU A 67 6.93 -15.23 15.71
CA LEU A 67 7.88 -15.46 14.63
C LEU A 67 9.11 -16.28 15.05
N LYS A 68 9.29 -16.55 16.35
CA LYS A 68 10.35 -17.40 16.91
C LYS A 68 10.05 -18.89 16.70
#